data_AF-X1SJG7-F1
#
_entry.id   AF-X1SJG7-F1
#
_cell.length_a   1.000
_cell.length_b   1.000
_cell.length_c   1.000
_cell.angle_alpha   90.00
_cell.angle_beta   90.00
_cell.angle_gamma   90.00
#
_symmetry.space_group_name_H-M   'P 1'
#
loop_
_entity.id
_entity.type
_entity.pdbx_description
1 polymer ?
#
loop_
_entity_poly.entity_id
_entity_poly.type
_entity_poly.pdbx_seq_one_letter_code
_entity_poly.pdbx_strand_id
1 'polypeptide(L)'
;IYTPQFKKFWAEYPNKKEKDVAFGVFKSLKKKEQEQVVIAARNYRIETKKEKQEKKFIKHPATFLRKNRWKDYLGSPAKEEMEAFDEMQEKAMEERK
;
A
#
# COMPACT_ATOMS: atom_id res chain seq x y z
N ILE A 1 -3.72 -18.70 9.02
CA ILE A 1 -4.00 -17.37 9.63
C ILE A 1 -3.25 -16.30 8.84
N TYR A 2 -3.93 -15.24 8.38
CA TYR A 2 -3.30 -14.13 7.64
C TYR A 2 -2.61 -13.13 8.58
N THR A 3 -1.46 -12.60 8.19
CA THR A 3 -0.73 -11.60 9.00
C THR A 3 -1.46 -10.25 9.04
N PRO A 4 -1.36 -9.48 10.14
CA PRO A 4 -1.97 -8.15 10.24
C PRO A 4 -1.54 -7.19 9.12
N GLN A 5 -0.27 -7.23 8.72
CA GLN A 5 0.30 -6.42 7.65
C GLN A 5 -0.35 -6.75 6.30
N PHE A 6 -0.55 -8.03 6.00
CA PHE A 6 -1.25 -8.44 4.78
C PHE A 6 -2.70 -7.95 4.77
N LYS A 7 -3.40 -7.95 5.92
CA LYS A 7 -4.76 -7.39 6.01
C LYS A 7 -4.78 -5.90 5.67
N LYS A 8 -3.80 -5.12 6.16
CA LYS A 8 -3.65 -3.69 5.82
C LYS A 8 -3.43 -3.51 4.31
N PHE A 9 -2.46 -4.24 3.74
CA PHE A 9 -2.22 -4.25 2.30
C PHE A 9 -3.47 -4.59 1.49
N TRP A 10 -4.22 -5.63 1.89
CA TRP A 10 -5.43 -6.08 1.21
C TRP A 10 -6.59 -5.10 1.32
N ALA A 11 -6.66 -4.31 2.40
CA ALA A 11 -7.65 -3.27 2.56
C ALA A 11 -7.39 -2.07 1.63
N GLU A 12 -6.12 -1.70 1.45
CA GLU A 12 -5.69 -0.60 0.58
C GLU A 12 -5.78 -0.95 -0.90
N TYR A 13 -5.49 -2.20 -1.28
CA TYR A 13 -5.39 -2.56 -2.70
C TYR A 13 -6.76 -2.46 -3.41
N PRO A 14 -6.87 -1.71 -4.53
CA PRO A 14 -8.15 -1.46 -5.19
C PRO A 14 -8.77 -2.70 -5.86
N ASN A 15 -7.95 -3.70 -6.24
CA ASN A 15 -8.41 -4.93 -6.90
C ASN A 15 -8.05 -6.19 -6.08
N LYS A 16 -9.07 -6.81 -5.49
CA LYS A 16 -8.94 -7.94 -4.57
C LYS A 16 -9.02 -9.29 -5.32
N LYS A 17 -8.05 -9.56 -6.20
CA LYS A 17 -7.95 -10.83 -6.96
C LYS A 17 -6.80 -11.71 -6.47
N GLU A 18 -6.98 -13.02 -6.58
CA GLU A 18 -5.97 -14.05 -6.27
C GLU A 18 -5.29 -13.87 -4.90
N LYS A 19 -6.13 -13.79 -3.86
CA LYS A 19 -5.68 -13.52 -2.49
C LYS A 19 -4.63 -14.51 -1.99
N ASP A 20 -4.80 -15.80 -2.28
CA ASP A 20 -3.88 -16.85 -1.82
C ASP A 20 -2.51 -16.74 -2.50
N VAL A 21 -2.48 -16.43 -3.79
CA VAL A 21 -1.23 -16.20 -4.53
C VAL A 21 -0.53 -14.94 -4.00
N ALA A 22 -1.27 -13.85 -3.80
CA ALA A 22 -0.73 -12.62 -3.23
C ALA A 22 -0.18 -12.84 -1.82
N PHE A 23 -0.88 -13.60 -0.98
CA PHE A 23 -0.42 -13.93 0.37
C PHE A 23 0.84 -14.78 0.37
N GLY A 24 0.94 -15.77 -0.52
CA GLY A 24 2.15 -16.60 -0.66
C GLY A 24 3.38 -15.76 -0.98
N VAL A 25 3.24 -14.82 -1.93
CA VAL A 25 4.32 -13.89 -2.28
C VAL A 25 4.60 -12.92 -1.14
N PHE A 26 3.57 -12.33 -0.52
CA PHE A 26 3.73 -11.42 0.62
C PHE A 26 4.45 -12.08 1.80
N LYS A 27 4.17 -13.35 2.08
CA LYS A 27 4.82 -14.11 3.15
C LYS A 27 6.31 -14.35 2.87
N SER A 28 6.71 -14.43 1.60
CA SER A 28 8.12 -14.57 1.22
C SER A 28 8.93 -13.27 1.40
N LEU A 29 8.27 -12.12 1.58
CA LEU A 29 8.94 -10.83 1.77
C LEU A 29 9.43 -10.65 3.20
N LYS A 30 10.53 -9.90 3.36
CA LYS A 30 11.06 -9.52 4.68
C LYS A 30 10.09 -8.55 5.39
N LYS A 31 10.15 -8.46 6.72
CA LYS A 31 9.30 -7.53 7.50
C LYS A 31 9.37 -6.08 6.99
N LYS A 32 10.58 -5.57 6.68
CA LYS A 32 10.76 -4.21 6.12
C LYS A 32 10.05 -4.04 4.77
N GLU A 33 10.10 -5.05 3.91
CA GLU A 33 9.45 -5.03 2.60
C GLU A 33 7.92 -5.11 2.73
N GLN A 34 7.42 -5.87 3.71
CA GLN A 34 5.98 -5.95 3.99
C GLN A 34 5.38 -4.58 4.35
N GLU A 35 6.09 -3.78 5.15
CA GLU A 35 5.66 -2.40 5.48
C GLU A 35 5.68 -1.49 4.26
N GLN A 36 6.77 -1.54 3.48
CA GLN A 36 6.89 -0.78 2.24
C GLN A 36 5.78 -1.13 1.24
N VAL A 37 5.46 -2.42 1.10
CA VAL A 37 4.38 -2.89 0.23
C VAL A 37 3.02 -2.32 0.61
N VAL A 38 2.73 -2.17 1.91
CA VAL A 38 1.48 -1.56 2.37
C VAL A 38 1.40 -0.09 1.93
N ILE A 39 2.50 0.65 2.10
CA ILE A 39 2.60 2.06 1.67
C ILE A 39 2.43 2.17 0.15
N ALA A 40 3.14 1.34 -0.60
CA ALA A 40 3.06 1.28 -2.06
C ALA A 40 1.65 0.94 -2.56
N ALA A 41 0.92 0.05 -1.88
CA ALA A 41 -0.45 -0.29 -2.23
C ALA A 41 -1.42 0.88 -2.03
N ARG A 42 -1.25 1.64 -0.95
CA ARG A 42 -2.01 2.88 -0.71
C ARG A 42 -1.72 3.92 -1.80
N ASN A 43 -0.45 4.12 -2.13
CA ASN A 43 -0.03 5.00 -3.24
C ASN A 43 -0.65 4.59 -4.57
N TYR A 44 -0.56 3.29 -4.89
CA TYR A 44 -1.13 2.74 -6.11
C TYR A 44 -2.65 2.94 -6.17
N ARG A 45 -3.36 2.80 -5.04
CA ARG A 45 -4.79 3.11 -4.93
C ARG A 45 -5.10 4.57 -5.23
N ILE A 46 -4.29 5.51 -4.71
CA ILE A 46 -4.45 6.95 -4.93
C ILE A 46 -4.20 7.28 -6.41
N GLU A 47 -3.12 6.78 -6.99
CA GLU A 47 -2.80 6.96 -8.41
C GLU A 47 -3.93 6.41 -9.29
N THR A 48 -4.37 5.17 -9.06
CA THR A 48 -5.48 4.56 -9.81
C THR A 48 -6.77 5.39 -9.71
N LYS A 49 -7.03 6.02 -8.55
CA LYS A 49 -8.18 6.93 -8.37
C LYS A 49 -7.99 8.25 -9.13
N LYS A 50 -6.80 8.86 -9.06
CA LYS A 50 -6.49 10.14 -9.73
C LYS A 50 -6.56 10.00 -11.25
N GLU A 51 -6.00 8.91 -11.77
CA GLU A 51 -5.85 8.69 -13.20
C GLU A 51 -7.16 8.27 -13.89
N LYS A 52 -8.27 8.14 -13.15
CA LYS A 52 -9.54 7.54 -13.61
C LYS A 52 -9.29 6.29 -14.46
N GLN A 53 -8.22 5.54 -14.16
CA GLN A 53 -7.86 4.35 -14.91
C GLN A 53 -9.08 3.43 -14.86
N GLU A 54 -9.69 3.22 -16.02
CA GLU A 54 -10.80 2.29 -16.14
C GLU A 54 -10.36 0.99 -15.48
N LYS A 55 -11.21 0.46 -14.58
CA LYS A 55 -10.93 -0.74 -13.75
C LYS A 55 -10.35 -1.94 -14.52
N LYS A 56 -10.42 -1.90 -15.85
CA LYS A 56 -9.82 -2.80 -16.84
C LYS A 56 -8.28 -2.91 -16.77
N PHE A 57 -7.53 -1.91 -16.28
CA PHE A 57 -6.06 -1.97 -16.22
C PHE A 57 -5.46 -2.01 -14.81
N ILE A 58 -6.25 -2.40 -13.79
CA ILE A 58 -5.70 -2.56 -12.44
C ILE A 58 -4.86 -3.85 -12.37
N LYS A 59 -3.57 -3.70 -12.08
CA LYS A 59 -2.61 -4.81 -11.98
C LYS A 59 -3.04 -5.80 -10.90
N HIS A 60 -2.71 -7.08 -11.10
CA HIS A 60 -2.94 -8.11 -10.09
C HIS A 60 -2.02 -7.89 -8.88
N PRO A 61 -2.50 -8.03 -7.62
CA PRO A 61 -1.68 -7.82 -6.43
C PRO A 61 -0.50 -8.80 -6.38
N ALA A 62 -0.68 -10.05 -6.80
CA ALA A 62 0.42 -11.02 -6.89
C ALA A 62 1.54 -10.55 -7.84
N THR A 63 1.19 -10.00 -9.01
CA THR A 63 2.15 -9.46 -9.98
C THR A 63 2.84 -8.20 -9.47
N PHE A 64 2.09 -7.34 -8.76
CA PHE A 64 2.60 -6.14 -8.11
C PHE A 64 3.69 -6.48 -7.08
N LEU A 65 3.48 -7.54 -6.30
CA LEU A 65 4.44 -8.06 -5.33
C LEU A 65 5.63 -8.76 -6.01
N ARG A 66 5.37 -9.70 -6.94
CA ARG A 66 6.41 -10.54 -7.58
C ARG A 66 7.45 -9.75 -8.35
N LYS A 67 7.04 -8.70 -9.08
CA LYS A 67 7.95 -7.93 -9.93
C LYS A 67 8.65 -6.78 -9.20
N ASN A 68 8.55 -6.71 -7.87
CA ASN A 68 9.03 -5.56 -7.09
C ASN A 68 8.52 -4.21 -7.59
N ARG A 69 7.38 -4.19 -8.29
CA ARG A 69 6.76 -2.98 -8.85
C ARG A 69 6.30 -2.03 -7.76
N TRP A 70 6.03 -2.56 -6.57
CA TRP A 70 5.74 -1.76 -5.39
C TRP A 70 6.86 -0.74 -5.07
N LYS A 71 8.12 -1.00 -5.47
CA LYS A 71 9.24 -0.08 -5.24
C LYS A 71 9.09 1.24 -6.02
N ASP A 72 8.55 1.19 -7.23
CA ASP A 72 8.26 2.37 -8.04
C ASP A 72 7.25 3.30 -7.33
N TYR A 73 6.36 2.70 -6.54
CA TYR A 73 5.33 3.41 -5.78
C TYR A 73 5.77 3.83 -4.37
N LEU A 74 7.02 3.61 -3.96
CA LEU A 74 7.53 4.10 -2.67
C LEU A 74 8.00 5.56 -2.73
N GLY A 75 8.38 6.03 -3.93
CA GLY A 75 8.80 7.42 -4.15
C GLY A 75 7.66 8.36 -4.55
N SER A 76 6.44 7.85 -4.67
CA SER A 76 5.24 8.62 -5.01
C SER A 76 4.66 9.32 -3.76
N PRO A 77 3.82 10.37 -3.90
CA PRO A 77 3.61 11.42 -2.89
C PRO A 77 2.99 11.00 -1.55
N ALA A 78 2.71 9.70 -1.28
CA ALA A 78 2.37 9.29 0.09
C ALA A 78 3.50 9.49 1.10
N LYS A 79 4.75 9.72 0.68
CA LYS A 79 5.77 10.16 1.64
C LYS A 79 5.42 11.55 2.21
N GLU A 80 4.98 12.46 1.34
CA GLU A 80 4.50 13.79 1.71
C GLU A 80 3.16 13.72 2.48
N GLU A 81 2.21 12.84 2.08
CA GLU A 81 0.98 12.66 2.88
C GLU A 81 1.26 12.01 4.25
N MET A 82 2.25 11.12 4.37
CA MET A 82 2.57 10.45 5.63
C MET A 82 3.27 11.42 6.58
N GLU A 83 4.22 12.23 6.08
CA GLU A 83 4.80 13.35 6.84
C GLU A 83 3.73 14.37 7.24
N ALA A 84 2.82 14.73 6.33
CA ALA A 84 1.72 15.65 6.65
C ALA A 84 0.71 15.05 7.65
N PHE A 85 0.45 13.74 7.60
CA PHE A 85 -0.46 13.07 8.54
C PHE A 85 0.18 12.89 9.92
N ASP A 86 1.49 12.64 9.99
CA ASP A 86 2.25 12.59 11.24
C ASP A 86 2.32 13.98 11.89
N GLU A 87 2.64 15.03 11.12
CA GLU A 87 2.59 16.43 11.59
C GLU A 87 1.20 16.82 12.07
N MET A 88 0.14 16.37 11.38
CA MET A 88 -1.24 16.68 11.76
C MET A 88 -1.66 15.95 13.05
N GLN A 89 -1.17 14.73 13.29
CA GLN A 89 -1.40 14.00 14.53
C GLN A 89 -0.62 14.61 15.71
N GLU A 90 0.62 15.06 15.47
CA GLU A 90 1.46 15.70 16.47
C GLU A 90 0.88 17.06 16.88
N LYS A 91 0.52 17.92 15.93
CA LYS A 91 -0.17 19.20 16.20
C LYS A 91 -1.50 19.02 16.93
N ALA A 92 -2.30 18.03 16.54
CA ALA A 92 -3.57 17.74 17.21
C ALA A 92 -3.41 17.19 18.63
N MET A 93 -2.26 16.57 18.94
CA MET A 93 -1.92 16.12 20.29
C MET A 93 -1.34 17.27 21.13
N GLU A 94 -0.62 18.20 20.50
CA GLU A 94 0.01 19.35 21.15
C GLU A 94 -1.00 20.47 21.50
N GLU A 95 -2.02 20.71 20.66
CA GLU A 95 -3.13 21.63 20.97
C GLU A 95 -4.05 21.16 22.11
N ARG A 96 -3.95 19.89 22.52
CA ARG A 96 -4.70 19.32 23.65
C ARG A 96 -3.95 19.40 24.99
N LYS A 97 -2.78 20.05 25.03
CA LYS A 97 -1.94 20.18 26.22
C LYS A 97 -2.05 21.58 26.82
#